data_AF-A0A0B1RPQ8-F1
#
_entry.id   AF-A0A0B1RPQ8-F1
#
_cell.length_a   1.000
_cell.length_b   1.000
_cell.length_c   1.000
_cell.angle_alpha   90.00
_cell.angle_beta   90.00
_cell.angle_gamma   90.00
#
_symmetry.space_group_name_H-M   'P 1'
#
loop_
_entity.id
_entity.type
_entity.pdbx_description
1 polymer ?
#
loop_
_entity_poly.entity_id
_entity_poly.type
_entity_poly.pdbx_seq_one_letter_code
_entity_poly.pdbx_strand_id
1 'polypeptide(L)' 'MLFYWPRQHRQIRIEGKMEKVSEQEALDYWKSRPLSSRIGSKSSEQSTVIPSRQVVFWLL' A
#
# COMPACT_ATOMS: atom_id res chain seq x y z
N MET A 1 -13.64 6.22 -3.53
CA MET A 1 -12.39 6.93 -3.15
C MET A 1 -12.66 8.43 -3.02
N LEU A 2 -11.98 9.13 -2.10
CA LEU A 2 -12.15 10.57 -1.87
C LEU A 2 -10.78 11.26 -1.78
N PHE A 3 -10.56 12.29 -2.57
CA PHE A 3 -9.42 13.20 -2.46
C PHE A 3 -9.90 14.52 -1.84
N TYR A 4 -9.25 14.93 -0.75
CA TYR A 4 -9.50 16.19 -0.09
C TYR A 4 -8.29 17.11 -0.23
N TRP A 5 -8.50 18.28 -0.82
CA TRP A 5 -7.50 19.30 -1.06
C TRP A 5 -7.85 20.57 -0.29
N PRO A 6 -7.47 20.66 1.00
CA PRO A 6 -7.88 21.75 1.88
C PRO A 6 -7.39 23.11 1.39
N ARG A 7 -6.14 23.19 0.89
CA ARG A 7 -5.54 24.45 0.41
C ARG A 7 -6.23 25.01 -0.84
N GLN A 8 -6.87 24.14 -1.61
CA GLN A 8 -7.63 24.51 -2.80
C GLN A 8 -9.13 24.58 -2.51
N HIS A 9 -9.56 24.30 -1.26
CA HIS A 9 -10.95 24.17 -0.85
C HIS A 9 -11.75 23.22 -1.76
N ARG A 10 -11.13 22.11 -2.18
CA ARG A 10 -11.73 21.14 -3.10
C ARG A 10 -11.85 19.75 -2.49
N GLN A 11 -12.89 19.05 -2.91
CA GLN A 11 -13.08 17.63 -2.63
C GLN A 11 -13.54 16.92 -3.90
N ILE A 12 -12.92 15.80 -4.21
CA ILE A 12 -13.27 14.95 -5.35
C ILE A 12 -13.66 13.57 -4.83
N ARG A 13 -14.83 13.08 -5.24
CA ARG A 13 -15.29 11.72 -4.98
C ARG A 13 -15.28 10.94 -6.27
N ILE A 14 -14.75 9.72 -6.22
CA ILE A 14 -14.68 8.79 -7.34
C ILE A 14 -15.34 7.48 -6.91
N GLU A 15 -16.32 7.05 -7.69
CA GLU A 15 -17.12 5.85 -7.48
C GLU A 15 -17.15 5.04 -8.78
N GLY A 16 -17.23 3.71 -8.66
CA GLY A 16 -17.17 2.83 -9.80
C GLY A 16 -16.92 1.38 -9.40
N LYS A 17 -16.88 0.51 -10.41
CA LYS A 17 -16.49 -0.89 -10.23
C LYS A 17 -14.97 -0.97 -10.11
N MET A 18 -14.50 -1.97 -9.37
CA MET A 18 -13.08 -2.27 -9.25
C MET A 18 -12.73 -3.51 -10.06
N GLU A 19 -11.56 -3.49 -10.68
CA GLU A 19 -10.97 -4.62 -11.37
C GLU A 19 -9.52 -4.76 -10.92
N LYS A 20 -9.01 -6.00 -10.90
CA LYS A 20 -7.60 -6.23 -10.60
C LYS A 20 -6.76 -5.83 -11.80
N VAL A 21 -5.69 -5.10 -11.54
CA VAL A 21 -4.62 -4.90 -12.54
C VAL A 21 -3.93 -6.22 -12.85
N SER A 22 -3.20 -6.26 -13.96
CA SER A 22 -2.40 -7.44 -14.32
C SER A 22 -1.28 -7.70 -13.31
N GLU A 23 -0.87 -8.97 -13.18
CA GLU A 23 0.27 -9.34 -12.33
C GLU A 23 1.57 -8.64 -12.78
N GLN A 24 1.75 -8.48 -14.09
CA GLN A 24 2.91 -7.80 -14.66
C GLN A 24 2.95 -6.33 -14.26
N GLU A 25 1.83 -5.61 -14.36
CA GLU A 25 1.73 -4.21 -13.94
C GLU A 25 1.99 -4.05 -12.44
N ALA A 26 1.42 -4.95 -11.62
CA ALA A 26 1.67 -4.95 -10.18
C ALA A 26 3.15 -5.21 -9.85
N LEU A 27 3.80 -6.13 -10.55
CA LEU A 27 5.20 -6.47 -10.37
C LEU A 27 6.13 -5.32 -10.78
N ASP A 28 5.84 -4.65 -11.89
CA ASP A 28 6.63 -3.53 -12.39
C ASP A 28 6.52 -2.32 -11.46
N TYR A 29 5.29 -2.00 -11.00
CA TYR A 29 5.10 -1.02 -9.94
C TYR A 29 5.88 -1.41 -8.68
N TRP A 30 5.78 -2.66 -8.21
CA TRP A 30 6.49 -3.13 -7.01
C TRP A 30 8.00 -2.95 -7.14
N LYS A 31 8.60 -3.31 -8.29
CA LYS A 31 10.04 -3.17 -8.57
C LYS A 31 10.50 -1.71 -8.55
N SER A 32 9.66 -0.77 -8.96
CA SER A 32 9.97 0.66 -8.96
C SER A 32 10.04 1.29 -7.55
N ARG A 33 9.49 0.61 -6.53
CA ARG A 33 9.44 1.14 -5.16
C ARG A 33 10.84 1.11 -4.50
N PRO A 34 11.13 2.06 -3.58
CA PRO A 34 12.33 2.01 -2.76
C PRO A 34 12.52 0.64 -2.08
N LEU A 35 13.77 0.21 -1.90
CA LEU A 35 14.08 -1.11 -1.35
C LEU A 35 13.39 -1.36 0.01
N SER A 36 13.42 -0.38 0.91
CA SER A 36 12.77 -0.47 2.22
C SER A 36 11.25 -0.71 2.14
N SER A 37 10.58 -0.09 1.15
CA SER A 37 9.16 -0.31 0.88
C SER A 37 8.88 -1.71 0.36
N ARG A 38 9.76 -2.26 -0.48
CA ARG A 38 9.66 -3.63 -0.98
C ARG A 38 9.85 -4.65 0.14
N ILE A 39 10.87 -4.47 0.98
CA ILE A 39 11.11 -5.32 2.15
C ILE A 39 9.91 -5.25 3.09
N GLY A 40 9.48 -4.05 3.50
CA GLY A 40 8.33 -3.89 4.41
C GLY A 40 7.04 -4.53 3.90
N SER A 41 6.79 -4.50 2.58
CA SER A 41 5.62 -5.18 2.00
C SER A 41 5.68 -6.71 2.08
N LYS A 42 6.89 -7.30 2.12
CA LYS A 42 7.09 -8.75 2.28
C LYS A 42 7.16 -9.19 3.74
N SER A 43 7.63 -8.30 4.61
CA SER A 43 7.82 -8.58 6.04
C SER A 43 6.53 -8.49 6.86
N SER A 44 5.46 -7.93 6.30
CA SER A 44 4.20 -7.73 7.00
C SER A 44 3.05 -8.41 6.26
N GLU A 45 2.49 -9.43 6.88
CA GLU A 45 1.14 -9.90 6.55
C GLU A 45 0.13 -8.87 7.03
N GLN A 46 -0.24 -7.96 6.13
CA GLN A 46 -1.04 -6.80 6.46
C GLN A 46 -2.36 -7.20 7.14
N SER A 47 -2.63 -6.58 8.29
CA SER A 47 -3.83 -6.78 9.13
C SER A 47 -3.88 -8.08 9.95
N THR A 48 -2.85 -8.90 9.94
CA THR A 48 -2.75 -10.07 10.82
C THR A 48 -2.35 -9.67 12.24
N VAL A 49 -2.95 -10.30 13.27
CA VAL A 49 -2.59 -10.08 14.68
C VAL A 49 -1.18 -10.62 14.95
N ILE A 50 -0.36 -9.81 15.62
CA ILE A 50 1.00 -10.19 16.03
C ILE A 50 1.14 -10.05 17.56
N PRO A 51 1.98 -10.87 18.21
CA PRO A 51 2.09 -10.88 19.67
C PRO A 51 2.85 -9.66 20.22
N SER A 52 3.74 -9.05 19.44
CA SER A 52 4.44 -7.83 19.82
C SER A 52 5.07 -7.11 18.63
N ARG A 53 5.47 -5.85 18.83
CA ARG A 53 6.16 -5.05 17.80
C ARG A 53 7.52 -5.62 17.40
N GLN A 54 8.24 -6.30 18.29
CA GLN A 54 9.55 -6.87 17.96
C GLN A 54 9.46 -7.89 16.81
N VAL A 55 8.33 -8.58 16.65
CA VAL A 55 8.13 -9.56 15.57
C VAL A 55 8.25 -8.92 14.17
N VAL A 56 7.80 -7.68 13.99
CA VAL A 56 7.90 -6.97 12.70
C VAL A 56 9.34 -6.57 12.37
N PHE A 57 10.16 -6.30 13.40
CA PHE A 57 11.57 -5.94 13.21
C PHE A 57 12.45 -7.11 12.79
N TRP A 58 12.13 -8.34 13.22
CA TRP A 58 12.88 -9.54 12.84
C TRP A 58 12.64 -9.99 11.39
N LEU A 59 11.58 -9.47 10.76
CA LEU A 59 11.22 -9.78 9.37
C LEU A 59 11.78 -8.77 8.36
N LEU A 60 12.36 -7.65 8.81
CA LEU A 60 12.99 -6.59 7.99
C LEU A 60 14.51 -6.78 7.93
#